data_AF-A0A847NR39-F1
#
_entry.id   AF-A0A847NR39-F1
#
_cell.length_a   1.000
_cell.length_b   1.000
_cell.length_c   1.000
_cell.angle_alpha   90.00
_cell.angle_beta   90.00
_cell.angle_gamma   90.00
#
_symmetry.space_group_name_H-M   'P 1'
#
loop_
_entity.id
_entity.type
_entity.pdbx_description
1 polymer ?
#
loop_
_entity_poly.entity_id
_entity_poly.type
_entity_poly.pdbx_seq_one_letter_code
_entity_poly.pdbx_strand_id
1 'polypeptide(L)'
;MEGLKDIKGIVEMHSNWLYFWIGLALLLTAVLLYSLFKIYQNKLPKKRKKPTLKELAFKELQSIDFNDTKMVAYKFTQNFSYFLNEENSSKFEELEKRLEVYKYKKIVPELDESLKDEIKSLIGGINDNI
;
A
#
# COMPACT_ATOMS: atom_id res chain seq x y z
N MET A 1 -58.53 -70.29 21.21
CA MET A 1 -57.18 -69.76 21.45
C MET A 1 -57.00 -68.56 20.55
N GLU A 2 -56.35 -67.54 21.10
CA GLU A 2 -55.93 -66.27 20.53
C GLU A 2 -55.33 -66.45 19.11
N GLY A 3 -55.36 -65.50 18.18
CA GLY A 3 -55.81 -64.12 18.21
C GLY A 3 -55.51 -63.54 16.82
N LEU A 4 -56.48 -62.89 16.19
CA LEU A 4 -56.23 -62.12 14.98
C LEU A 4 -55.69 -60.76 15.44
N LYS A 5 -54.40 -60.54 15.19
CA LYS A 5 -53.76 -59.24 15.41
C LYS A 5 -54.43 -58.24 14.47
N ASP A 6 -55.13 -57.29 15.06
CA ASP A 6 -55.65 -56.11 14.39
C ASP A 6 -54.49 -55.36 13.72
N ILE A 7 -54.45 -55.40 12.39
CA ILE A 7 -53.45 -54.68 11.60
C ILE A 7 -53.91 -53.23 11.54
N LYS A 8 -53.20 -52.38 12.30
CA LYS A 8 -53.41 -50.93 12.30
C LYS A 8 -53.51 -50.40 10.87
N GLY A 9 -54.54 -49.60 10.63
CA GLY A 9 -54.76 -48.92 9.35
C GLY A 9 -53.54 -48.13 8.89
N ILE A 10 -53.47 -47.90 7.57
CA ILE A 10 -52.34 -47.27 6.90
C ILE A 10 -52.08 -45.91 7.54
N VAL A 11 -51.01 -45.80 8.32
CA VAL A 11 -50.60 -44.54 8.95
C VAL A 11 -49.83 -43.77 7.90
N GLU A 12 -50.37 -42.62 7.47
CA GLU A 12 -49.67 -41.69 6.58
C GLU A 12 -48.41 -41.18 7.30
N MET A 13 -47.26 -41.74 6.91
CA MET A 13 -45.98 -41.23 7.38
C MET A 13 -45.67 -39.94 6.64
N HIS A 14 -45.94 -38.80 7.30
CA HIS A 14 -45.52 -37.51 6.79
C HIS A 14 -43.99 -37.49 6.65
N SER A 15 -43.52 -37.55 5.41
CA SER A 15 -42.09 -37.64 5.12
C SER A 15 -41.46 -36.25 5.15
N ASN A 16 -40.67 -35.98 6.20
CA ASN A 16 -39.97 -34.70 6.39
C ASN A 16 -38.78 -34.46 5.43
N TRP A 17 -38.56 -35.37 4.47
CA TRP A 17 -37.46 -35.32 3.50
C TRP A 17 -37.45 -34.03 2.68
N LEU A 18 -38.62 -33.49 2.35
CA LEU A 18 -38.75 -32.22 1.62
C LEU A 18 -38.12 -31.05 2.38
N TYR A 19 -38.30 -30.96 3.69
CA TYR A 19 -37.70 -29.91 4.52
C TYR A 19 -36.18 -29.97 4.52
N PHE A 20 -35.61 -31.18 4.42
CA PHE A 20 -34.17 -31.37 4.32
C PHE A 20 -33.60 -30.79 3.02
N TRP A 21 -34.27 -31.04 1.88
CA TRP A 21 -33.89 -30.48 0.59
C TRP A 21 -34.04 -28.95 0.55
N ILE A 22 -35.11 -28.44 1.15
CA ILE A 22 -35.34 -26.99 1.26
C ILE A 22 -34.24 -26.33 2.10
N GLY A 23 -33.86 -26.93 3.23
CA GLY A 23 -32.74 -26.46 4.04
C GLY A 23 -31.41 -26.47 3.29
N LEU A 24 -31.14 -27.54 2.54
CA LEU A 24 -29.93 -27.67 1.74
C LEU A 24 -29.86 -26.64 0.61
N ALA A 25 -30.98 -26.43 -0.10
CA ALA A 25 -31.08 -25.43 -1.17
C ALA A 25 -30.86 -24.01 -0.63
N LEU A 26 -31.42 -23.70 0.54
CA LEU A 26 -31.23 -22.40 1.20
C LEU A 26 -29.75 -22.18 1.58
N LEU A 27 -29.10 -23.22 2.15
CA LEU A 27 -27.69 -23.17 2.51
C LEU A 27 -26.80 -22.92 1.28
N LEU A 28 -27.01 -23.67 0.20
CA LEU A 28 -26.25 -23.49 -1.06
C LEU A 28 -26.44 -22.09 -1.64
N THR A 29 -27.67 -21.56 -1.59
CA THR A 29 -27.97 -20.21 -2.06
C THR A 29 -27.25 -19.16 -1.21
N ALA A 30 -27.24 -19.32 0.12
CA ALA A 30 -26.53 -18.42 1.03
C ALA A 30 -25.01 -18.42 0.78
N VAL A 31 -24.42 -19.59 0.56
CA VAL A 31 -22.98 -19.73 0.22
C VAL A 31 -22.65 -19.06 -1.12
N LEU A 32 -23.51 -19.24 -2.13
CA LEU A 32 -23.36 -18.57 -3.43
C LEU A 32 -23.40 -17.05 -3.29
N LEU A 33 -24.40 -16.52 -2.59
CA LEU A 33 -24.53 -15.07 -2.36
C LEU A 33 -23.34 -14.52 -1.59
N TYR A 34 -22.86 -15.22 -0.56
CA TYR A 34 -21.68 -14.83 0.20
C TYR A 34 -20.41 -14.80 -0.67
N SER A 35 -20.22 -15.81 -1.51
CA SER A 35 -19.08 -15.90 -2.44
C SER A 35 -19.11 -14.74 -3.46
N LEU A 36 -20.27 -14.48 -4.07
CA LEU A 36 -20.46 -13.35 -4.99
C LEU A 36 -20.21 -12.01 -4.30
N PHE A 37 -20.71 -11.84 -3.07
CA PHE A 37 -20.49 -10.62 -2.29
C PHE A 37 -19.02 -10.38 -1.96
N LYS A 38 -18.27 -11.44 -1.59
CA LYS A 38 -16.83 -11.35 -1.33
C LYS A 38 -16.04 -10.99 -2.59
N ILE A 39 -16.39 -11.57 -3.73
CA ILE A 39 -15.77 -11.25 -5.03
C ILE A 39 -16.06 -9.79 -5.40
N TYR A 40 -17.30 -9.34 -5.22
CA TYR A 40 -17.68 -7.95 -5.49
C TYR A 40 -16.90 -6.98 -4.59
N GLN A 41 -16.79 -7.25 -3.29
CA GLN A 41 -15.97 -6.45 -2.37
C GLN A 41 -14.49 -6.42 -2.74
N ASN A 42 -13.92 -7.55 -3.16
CA ASN A 42 -12.51 -7.62 -3.53
C ASN A 42 -12.20 -6.93 -4.87
N LYS A 43 -13.21 -6.73 -5.73
CA LYS A 43 -13.10 -5.98 -6.99
C LYS A 43 -13.21 -4.46 -6.81
N LEU A 44 -13.66 -3.97 -5.65
CA LEU A 44 -13.53 -2.55 -5.37
C LEU A 44 -12.04 -2.20 -5.30
N PRO A 45 -11.56 -1.24 -6.10
CA PRO A 45 -10.19 -0.78 -5.96
C PRO A 45 -10.04 -0.30 -4.53
N LYS A 46 -9.22 -1.01 -3.74
CA LYS A 46 -8.73 -0.50 -2.45
C LYS A 46 -8.26 0.90 -2.75
N LYS A 47 -8.95 1.92 -2.23
CA LYS A 47 -8.61 3.33 -2.47
C LYS A 47 -7.13 3.43 -2.14
N ARG A 48 -6.28 3.55 -3.18
CA ARG A 48 -4.84 3.64 -2.98
C ARG A 48 -4.69 4.84 -2.06
N LYS A 49 -4.14 4.63 -0.85
CA LYS A 49 -3.89 5.72 0.07
C LYS A 49 -3.12 6.75 -0.75
N LYS A 50 -3.64 7.98 -0.81
CA LYS A 50 -2.93 9.05 -1.52
C LYS A 50 -1.54 9.12 -0.89
N PRO A 51 -0.46 9.07 -1.69
CA PRO A 51 0.86 9.11 -1.12
C PRO A 51 1.00 10.39 -0.31
N THR A 52 1.57 10.28 0.87
CA THR A 52 1.85 11.44 1.71
C THR A 52 2.88 12.34 1.03
N LEU A 53 2.91 13.63 1.38
CA LEU A 53 3.91 14.55 0.84
C LEU A 53 5.35 14.05 1.07
N LYS A 54 5.57 13.38 2.21
CA LYS A 54 6.86 12.72 2.53
C LYS A 54 7.17 11.59 1.56
N GLU A 55 6.23 10.67 1.31
CA GLU A 55 6.43 9.57 0.36
C GLU A 55 6.71 10.07 -1.06
N LEU A 56 6.06 11.16 -1.49
CA LEU A 56 6.33 11.81 -2.77
C LEU A 56 7.73 12.42 -2.81
N ALA A 57 8.10 13.20 -1.78
CA ALA A 57 9.43 13.81 -1.68
C ALA A 57 10.55 12.77 -1.66
N PHE A 58 10.36 11.66 -0.94
CA PHE A 58 11.31 10.54 -0.92
C PHE A 58 11.47 9.89 -2.30
N LYS A 59 10.35 9.65 -2.98
CA LYS A 59 10.37 9.10 -4.34
C LYS A 59 11.11 10.03 -5.31
N GLU A 60 10.89 11.34 -5.19
CA GLU A 60 11.62 12.32 -5.98
C GLU A 60 13.12 12.30 -5.68
N LEU A 61 13.53 12.24 -4.40
CA LEU A 61 14.92 12.11 -3.96
C LEU A 61 15.60 10.85 -4.54
N GLN A 62 14.92 9.70 -4.53
CA GLN A 62 15.46 8.47 -5.12
C GLN A 62 15.61 8.54 -6.64
N SER A 63 14.77 9.32 -7.31
CA SER A 63 14.75 9.45 -8.78
C SER A 63 15.60 10.61 -9.30
N ILE A 64 16.50 11.18 -8.47
CA ILE A 64 17.37 12.28 -8.88
C ILE A 64 18.34 11.79 -9.97
N ASP A 65 18.30 12.45 -11.12
CA ASP A 65 19.29 12.30 -12.17
C ASP A 65 20.48 13.24 -11.91
N PHE A 66 21.66 12.66 -11.69
CA PHE A 66 22.90 13.40 -11.41
C PHE A 66 23.54 14.04 -12.66
N ASN A 67 22.97 13.86 -13.85
CA ASN A 67 23.43 14.51 -15.07
C ASN A 67 23.14 16.02 -15.10
N ASP A 68 22.09 16.48 -14.41
CA ASP A 68 21.74 17.90 -14.32
C ASP A 68 22.01 18.42 -12.90
N THR A 69 23.23 18.90 -12.69
CA THR A 69 23.71 19.44 -11.41
C THR A 69 22.77 20.52 -10.82
N LYS A 70 22.16 21.36 -11.67
CA LYS A 70 21.27 22.43 -11.20
C LYS A 70 19.97 21.85 -10.67
N MET A 71 19.38 20.93 -11.44
CA MET A 71 18.16 20.23 -11.03
C MET A 71 18.38 19.37 -9.79
N VAL A 72 19.54 18.73 -9.65
CA VAL A 72 19.93 18.02 -8.43
C VAL A 72 19.91 18.95 -7.23
N ALA A 73 20.61 20.09 -7.30
CA ALA A 73 20.68 21.05 -6.19
C ALA A 73 19.29 21.56 -5.78
N TYR A 74 18.42 21.88 -6.75
CA TYR A 74 17.04 22.31 -6.46
C TYR A 74 16.19 21.19 -5.87
N LYS A 75 16.11 20.04 -6.54
CA LYS A 75 15.26 18.91 -6.11
C LYS A 75 15.69 18.36 -4.76
N PHE A 76 17.00 18.24 -4.53
CA PHE A 76 17.53 17.76 -3.27
C PHE A 76 17.13 18.70 -2.12
N THR A 77 17.45 20.00 -2.23
CA THR A 77 17.16 20.95 -1.13
C THR A 77 15.66 21.09 -0.86
N GLN A 78 14.83 21.10 -1.90
CA GLN A 78 13.38 21.19 -1.74
C GLN A 78 12.80 19.93 -1.08
N ASN A 79 13.17 18.74 -1.54
CA ASN A 79 12.57 17.50 -1.05
C ASN A 79 13.16 17.00 0.28
N PHE A 80 14.44 17.29 0.55
CA PHE A 80 15.08 16.88 1.81
C PHE A 80 14.55 17.67 3.01
N SER A 81 14.02 18.89 2.80
CA SER A 81 13.41 19.72 3.84
C SER A 81 12.31 19.01 4.65
N TYR A 82 11.61 18.04 4.02
CA TYR A 82 10.56 17.24 4.68
C TYR A 82 11.09 16.17 5.65
N PHE A 83 12.41 15.94 5.66
CA PHE A 83 13.11 14.90 6.42
C PHE A 83 14.10 15.47 7.44
N LEU A 84 14.05 16.78 7.71
CA LEU A 84 14.93 17.42 8.68
C LEU A 84 14.61 16.97 10.12
N ASN A 85 15.65 16.57 10.83
CA ASN A 85 15.70 16.11 12.22
C ASN A 85 16.87 16.85 12.91
N GLU A 86 16.93 16.82 14.25
CA GLU A 86 17.98 17.52 15.01
C GLU A 86 19.41 17.06 14.63
N GLU A 87 19.59 15.78 14.30
CA GLU A 87 20.90 15.22 13.94
C GLU A 87 21.36 15.53 12.50
N ASN A 88 20.43 15.67 11.56
CA ASN A 88 20.74 15.84 10.14
C ASN A 88 20.68 17.32 9.70
N SER A 89 20.05 18.19 10.49
CA SER A 89 19.85 19.61 10.17
C SER A 89 21.18 20.31 9.91
N SER A 90 22.18 20.13 10.77
CA SER A 90 23.50 20.76 10.61
C SER A 90 24.23 20.29 9.35
N LYS A 91 24.17 18.98 9.04
CA LYS A 91 24.78 18.41 7.83
C LYS A 91 24.08 18.90 6.57
N PHE A 92 22.75 19.03 6.62
CA PHE A 92 21.97 19.55 5.51
C PHE A 92 22.30 21.03 5.25
N GLU A 93 22.42 21.86 6.28
CA GLU A 93 22.73 23.29 6.11
C GLU A 93 24.12 23.50 5.48
N GLU A 94 25.12 22.71 5.89
CA GLU A 94 26.45 22.74 5.29
C GLU A 94 26.41 22.33 3.81
N LEU A 95 25.70 21.26 3.50
CA LEU A 95 25.53 20.78 2.13
C LEU A 95 24.73 21.77 1.27
N GLU A 96 23.69 22.39 1.82
CA GLU A 96 22.88 23.40 1.13
C GLU A 96 23.73 24.61 0.74
N LYS A 97 24.57 25.13 1.64
CA LYS A 97 25.51 26.23 1.34
C LYS A 97 26.45 25.88 0.19
N ARG A 98 26.95 24.64 0.14
CA ARG A 98 27.80 24.16 -0.95
C ARG A 98 27.02 24.02 -2.26
N LEU A 99 25.77 23.56 -2.20
CA LEU A 99 24.89 23.39 -3.36
C LEU A 99 24.35 24.71 -3.91
N GLU A 100 24.30 25.76 -3.10
CA GLU A 100 23.80 27.09 -3.48
C GLU A 100 24.58 27.69 -4.67
N VAL A 101 25.89 27.43 -4.71
CA VAL A 101 26.79 27.85 -5.79
C VAL A 101 26.35 27.29 -7.16
N TYR A 102 25.69 26.14 -7.17
CA TYR A 102 25.23 25.46 -8.39
C TYR A 102 23.82 25.88 -8.82
N LYS A 103 23.00 26.42 -7.90
CA LYS A 103 21.63 26.89 -8.20
C LYS A 103 21.63 28.13 -9.10
N TYR A 104 22.58 29.05 -8.89
CA TYR A 104 22.55 30.39 -9.48
C TYR A 104 23.57 30.64 -10.59
N LYS A 105 24.49 29.69 -10.86
CA LYS A 105 25.44 29.82 -11.96
C LYS A 105 24.79 29.58 -13.32
N LYS A 106 25.15 30.41 -14.31
CA LYS A 106 24.69 30.30 -15.71
C LYS A 106 25.34 29.13 -16.45
N ILE A 107 26.59 28.81 -16.11
CA ILE A 107 27.32 27.63 -16.56
C ILE A 107 27.61 26.81 -15.31
N VAL A 108 26.97 25.65 -15.21
CA VAL A 108 27.06 24.79 -14.02
C VAL A 108 28.11 23.72 -14.29
N PRO A 109 29.21 23.67 -13.52
CA PRO A 109 30.17 22.58 -13.64
C PRO A 109 29.53 21.27 -13.20
N GLU A 110 30.12 20.16 -13.61
CA GLU A 110 29.71 18.84 -13.10
C GLU A 110 29.80 18.82 -11.58
N LEU A 111 28.80 18.19 -10.95
CA LEU A 111 28.78 18.03 -9.50
C LEU A 111 29.95 17.14 -9.09
N ASP A 112 30.75 17.63 -8.14
CA ASP A 112 31.87 16.89 -7.57
C ASP A 112 31.42 15.52 -7.06
N GLU A 113 32.25 14.49 -7.24
CA GLU A 113 31.93 13.13 -6.79
C GLU A 113 31.72 13.07 -5.28
N SER A 114 32.48 13.86 -4.52
CA SER A 114 32.31 14.00 -3.07
C SER A 114 30.89 14.45 -2.68
N LEU A 115 30.36 15.46 -3.39
CA LEU A 115 29.01 15.98 -3.17
C LEU A 115 27.92 14.99 -3.58
N LYS A 116 28.15 14.23 -4.67
CA LYS A 116 27.23 13.17 -5.09
C LYS A 116 27.10 12.10 -4.00
N ASP A 117 28.22 11.71 -3.41
CA ASP A 117 28.24 10.66 -2.39
C ASP A 117 27.65 11.13 -1.05
N GLU A 118 27.89 12.38 -0.65
CA GLU A 118 27.23 12.99 0.51
C GLU A 118 25.70 13.04 0.34
N ILE A 119 25.21 13.46 -0.84
CA ILE A 119 23.78 13.47 -1.16
C ILE A 119 23.19 12.06 -1.04
N LYS A 120 23.85 11.06 -1.64
CA LYS A 120 23.40 9.66 -1.58
C LYS A 120 23.39 9.14 -0.15
N SER A 121 24.41 9.45 0.65
CA SER A 121 24.49 9.03 2.05
C SER A 121 23.34 9.59 2.88
N LEU A 122 22.99 10.86 2.68
CA LEU A 122 21.87 11.50 3.38
C LEU A 122 20.52 10.91 2.95
N ILE A 123 20.33 10.64 1.65
CA ILE A 123 19.12 9.97 1.15
C ILE A 123 19.03 8.54 1.69
N GLY A 124 20.15 7.82 1.79
CA GLY A 124 20.24 6.49 2.38
C GLY A 124 19.80 6.46 3.85
N GLY A 125 20.27 7.42 4.65
CA GLY A 125 19.89 7.53 6.06
C GLY A 125 18.41 7.85 6.31
N ILE A 126 17.69 8.38 5.31
CA ILE A 126 16.23 8.54 5.39
C ILE A 126 15.53 7.18 5.29
N ASN A 127 16.02 6.28 4.42
CA ASN A 127 15.40 4.97 4.20
C ASN A 127 15.38 4.10 5.47
N ASP A 128 16.34 4.30 6.38
CA ASP A 128 16.39 3.58 7.66
C ASP A 128 15.41 4.14 8.71
N ASN A 129 14.81 5.31 8.46
CA ASN A 129 13.92 6.03 9.39
C ASN A 129 12.44 6.10 8.92
N ILE A 130 12.08 5.50 7.78
CA ILE A 130 10.70 5.40 7.24
C ILE A 130 10.16 3.98 7.45
#